data_AF-A0A0H3IYY5-F1
#
_entry.id   AF-A0A0H3IYY5-F1
#
_cell.length_a   1.000
_cell.length_b   1.000
_cell.length_c   1.000
_cell.angle_alpha   90.00
_cell.angle_beta   90.00
_cell.angle_gamma   90.00
#
_symmetry.space_group_name_H-M   'P 1'
#
loop_
_entity.id
_entity.type
_entity.pdbx_description
1 polymer ?
#
loop_
_entity_poly.entity_id
_entity_poly.type
_entity_poly.pdbx_seq_one_letter_code
_entity_poly.pdbx_strand_id
1 'polypeptide(L)'
;MKKIYKKLIDAAEEAIYIGLKSPSLFVKIMNTISVIETLENQLNNLLNEIHSLMKSNRISEQFKKNVQLIYSIPGIGELTAITIMSEIGNIKGFVKAKHLVAYFGIDPSVNQSGKFNSNKNTMSKRGTRIGRRALYAVALASIRTSRSGEPINKVLLTYYKENLNGKSKKVALVAIMHKLVNYIFSVLRNQKEYEIRDPKIHIKMYLNNGSTTAA
;
A
#
# COMPACT_ATOMS: atom_id res chain seq x y z
N MET A 1 -9.02 2.42 32.62
CA MET A 1 -7.90 3.26 33.10
C MET A 1 -7.33 2.82 34.45
N LYS A 2 -8.14 2.69 35.54
CA LYS A 2 -7.64 2.29 36.88
C LYS A 2 -6.79 1.00 36.91
N LYS A 3 -7.11 0.00 36.09
CA LYS A 3 -6.38 -1.28 36.01
C LYS A 3 -4.99 -1.18 35.37
N ILE A 4 -4.77 -0.23 34.46
CA ILE A 4 -3.47 -0.01 33.80
C ILE A 4 -2.54 0.74 34.76
N TYR A 5 -3.06 1.78 35.41
CA TYR A 5 -2.33 2.56 36.40
C TYR A 5 -1.77 1.68 37.53
N LYS A 6 -2.63 0.83 38.13
CA LYS A 6 -2.20 -0.11 39.17
C LYS A 6 -1.08 -1.04 38.69
N LYS A 7 -1.21 -1.62 37.48
CA LYS A 7 -0.16 -2.47 36.90
C LYS A 7 1.19 -1.75 36.71
N LEU A 8 1.17 -0.46 36.36
CA LEU A 8 2.40 0.33 36.21
C LEU A 8 3.07 0.58 37.57
N ILE A 9 2.27 0.84 38.61
CA ILE A 9 2.78 0.99 39.98
C ILE A 9 3.37 -0.33 40.48
N ASP A 10 2.60 -1.43 40.39
CA ASP A 10 3.04 -2.75 40.83
C ASP A 10 4.36 -3.13 40.14
N ALA A 11 4.49 -2.88 38.82
CA ALA A 11 5.72 -3.14 38.07
C ALA A 11 6.88 -2.21 38.46
N ALA A 12 6.60 -0.94 38.79
CA ALA A 12 7.63 -0.01 39.26
C ALA A 12 8.17 -0.41 40.65
N GLU A 13 7.29 -0.85 41.55
CA GLU A 13 7.67 -1.38 42.87
C GLU A 13 8.52 -2.64 42.73
N GLU A 14 8.15 -3.57 41.87
CA GLU A 14 8.90 -4.80 41.60
C GLU A 14 10.29 -4.52 40.98
N ALA A 15 10.37 -3.52 40.09
CA ALA A 15 11.61 -3.11 39.45
C ALA A 15 12.67 -2.56 40.42
N ILE A 16 12.27 -2.06 41.60
CA ILE A 16 13.20 -1.61 42.65
C ILE A 16 14.05 -2.79 43.15
N TYR A 17 13.48 -3.99 43.20
CA TYR A 17 14.12 -5.19 43.74
C TYR A 17 14.88 -6.00 42.68
N ILE A 18 14.33 -6.11 41.47
CA ILE A 18 14.89 -6.91 40.37
C ILE A 18 15.91 -6.12 39.52
N GLY A 19 15.81 -4.79 39.48
CA GLY A 19 16.53 -3.94 38.54
C GLY A 19 18.01 -3.71 38.89
N LEU A 20 18.86 -3.63 37.85
CA LEU A 20 20.24 -3.14 37.98
C LEU A 20 20.24 -1.62 38.12
N LYS A 21 20.61 -1.11 39.30
CA LYS A 21 20.80 0.33 39.55
C LYS A 21 22.09 0.83 38.91
N SER A 22 22.01 1.20 37.62
CA SER A 22 23.14 1.80 36.90
C SER A 22 22.77 3.18 36.36
N PRO A 23 23.47 4.25 36.80
CA PRO A 23 23.27 5.61 36.27
C PRO A 23 23.43 5.69 34.75
N SER A 24 24.30 4.86 34.16
CA SER A 24 24.52 4.85 32.71
C SER A 24 23.32 4.30 31.93
N LEU A 25 22.59 3.33 32.48
CA LEU A 25 21.35 2.83 31.87
C LEU A 25 20.28 3.91 31.85
N PHE A 26 20.14 4.67 32.95
CA PHE A 26 19.21 5.78 33.03
C PHE A 26 19.51 6.84 31.96
N VAL A 27 20.78 7.27 31.86
CA VAL A 27 21.22 8.23 30.83
C VAL A 27 20.93 7.70 29.43
N LYS A 28 21.20 6.41 29.15
CA LYS A 28 20.90 5.80 27.85
C LYS A 28 19.41 5.81 27.54
N ILE A 29 18.54 5.48 28.50
CA ILE A 29 17.09 5.51 28.32
C ILE A 29 16.63 6.93 28.03
N MET A 30 17.06 7.91 28.83
CA MET A 30 16.70 9.32 28.63
C MET A 30 17.14 9.84 27.25
N ASN A 31 18.36 9.53 26.83
CA ASN A 31 18.84 9.88 25.49
C ASN A 31 18.02 9.20 24.38
N THR A 32 17.65 7.92 24.57
CA THR A 32 16.85 7.19 23.59
C THR A 32 15.44 7.77 23.47
N ILE A 33 14.81 8.12 24.60
CA ILE A 33 13.51 8.80 24.64
C ILE A 33 13.59 10.13 23.89
N SER A 34 14.60 10.96 24.19
CA SER A 34 14.80 12.24 23.50
C SER A 34 14.98 12.06 21.98
N VAL A 35 15.72 11.04 21.54
CA VAL A 35 15.85 10.72 20.11
C VAL A 35 14.49 10.31 19.51
N ILE A 36 13.69 9.50 20.20
CA ILE A 36 12.36 9.11 19.71
C ILE A 36 11.45 10.35 19.58
N GLU A 37 11.38 11.19 20.61
CA GLU A 37 10.54 12.40 20.62
C GLU A 37 10.95 13.39 19.51
N THR A 38 12.26 13.57 19.30
CA THR A 38 12.75 14.43 18.21
C THR A 38 12.37 13.89 16.83
N LEU A 39 12.47 12.58 16.61
CA LEU A 39 12.05 11.94 15.36
C LEU A 39 10.53 12.02 15.15
N GLU A 40 9.73 11.89 16.21
CA GLU A 40 8.28 12.08 16.14
C GLU A 40 7.90 13.50 15.76
N ASN A 41 8.57 14.50 16.32
CA ASN A 41 8.38 15.91 15.97
C ASN A 41 8.75 16.18 14.50
N GLN A 42 9.88 15.65 14.04
CA GLN A 42 10.30 15.77 12.63
C GLN A 42 9.30 15.09 11.69
N LEU A 43 8.80 13.91 12.05
CA LEU A 43 7.77 13.20 11.28
C LEU A 43 6.50 14.06 11.16
N ASN A 44 6.01 14.62 12.26
CA ASN A 44 4.81 15.46 12.27
C ASN A 44 4.99 16.71 11.42
N ASN A 45 6.17 17.35 11.48
CA ASN A 45 6.48 18.51 10.65
C ASN A 45 6.42 18.18 9.15
N LEU A 46 7.03 17.06 8.74
CA LEU A 46 7.00 16.61 7.34
C LEU A 46 5.58 16.25 6.88
N LEU A 47 4.78 15.60 7.73
CA LEU A 47 3.39 15.29 7.41
C LEU A 47 2.57 16.57 7.21
N ASN A 48 2.73 17.55 8.09
CA ASN A 48 2.06 18.85 7.97
C ASN A 48 2.47 19.58 6.69
N GLU A 49 3.75 19.52 6.32
CA GLU A 49 4.24 20.10 5.08
C GLU A 49 3.63 19.42 3.84
N ILE A 50 3.57 18.09 3.81
CA ILE A 50 2.89 17.34 2.74
C ILE A 50 1.43 17.77 2.60
N HIS A 51 0.69 17.84 3.70
CA HIS A 51 -0.72 18.27 3.66
C HIS A 51 -0.87 19.74 3.23
N SER A 52 0.04 20.61 3.65
CA SER A 52 0.07 22.01 3.22
C SER A 52 0.34 22.14 1.71
N LEU A 53 1.32 21.40 1.18
CA LEU A 53 1.63 21.36 -0.24
C LEU A 53 0.45 20.87 -1.07
N MET A 54 -0.25 19.83 -0.62
CA MET A 54 -1.46 19.31 -1.28
C MET A 54 -2.61 20.31 -1.31
N LYS A 55 -2.68 21.25 -0.36
CA LYS A 55 -3.68 22.34 -0.35
C LYS A 55 -3.22 23.57 -1.14
N SER A 56 -1.92 23.76 -1.28
CA SER A 56 -1.32 24.92 -1.97
C SER A 56 -1.51 24.88 -3.50
N ASN A 57 -1.29 26.04 -4.15
CA ASN A 57 -1.30 26.14 -5.62
C ASN A 57 0.01 25.66 -6.28
N ARG A 58 0.99 25.20 -5.50
CA ARG A 58 2.27 24.69 -6.02
C ARG A 58 2.13 23.33 -6.71
N ILE A 59 1.12 22.56 -6.31
CA ILE A 59 0.79 21.27 -6.89
C ILE A 59 -0.37 21.46 -7.85
N SER A 60 -0.24 20.95 -9.07
CA SER A 60 -1.30 21.05 -10.09
C SER A 60 -2.60 20.40 -9.61
N GLU A 61 -3.74 20.99 -9.97
CA GLU A 61 -5.06 20.43 -9.68
C GLU A 61 -5.24 19.02 -10.27
N GLN A 62 -4.63 18.76 -11.42
CA GLN A 62 -4.63 17.42 -12.02
C GLN A 62 -3.92 16.38 -11.14
N PHE A 63 -2.81 16.75 -10.49
CA PHE A 63 -2.13 15.86 -9.55
C PHE A 63 -3.00 15.59 -8.33
N LYS A 64 -3.62 16.63 -7.74
CA LYS A 64 -4.53 16.49 -6.60
C LYS A 64 -5.73 15.59 -6.93
N LYS A 65 -6.36 15.79 -8.09
CA LYS A 65 -7.43 14.94 -8.60
C LYS A 65 -6.97 13.49 -8.76
N ASN A 66 -5.79 13.26 -9.35
CA ASN A 66 -5.26 11.90 -9.51
C ASN A 66 -5.01 11.22 -8.16
N VAL A 67 -4.53 11.94 -7.14
CA VAL A 67 -4.39 11.42 -5.77
C VAL A 67 -5.76 11.00 -5.22
N GLN A 68 -6.80 11.82 -5.39
CA GLN A 68 -8.17 11.47 -4.94
C GLN A 68 -8.70 10.24 -5.66
N LEU A 69 -8.46 10.11 -6.98
CA LEU A 69 -8.84 8.93 -7.75
C LEU A 69 -8.17 7.66 -7.23
N ILE A 70 -6.88 7.72 -6.89
CA ILE A 70 -6.18 6.58 -6.27
C ILE A 70 -6.73 6.29 -4.87
N TYR A 71 -6.97 7.33 -4.07
CA TYR A 71 -7.50 7.22 -2.71
C TYR A 71 -8.90 6.59 -2.67
N SER A 72 -9.71 6.75 -3.72
CA SER A 72 -11.03 6.11 -3.82
C SER A 72 -10.99 4.56 -3.82
N ILE A 73 -9.83 3.95 -4.06
CA ILE A 73 -9.68 2.49 -4.06
C ILE A 73 -9.64 1.97 -2.61
N PRO A 74 -10.57 1.07 -2.20
CA PRO A 74 -10.61 0.55 -0.84
C PRO A 74 -9.31 -0.16 -0.42
N GLY A 75 -8.76 0.29 0.70
CA GLY A 75 -7.48 -0.17 1.26
C GLY A 75 -6.30 0.74 0.96
N ILE A 76 -6.47 1.80 0.15
CA ILE A 76 -5.46 2.85 -0.03
C ILE A 76 -5.75 3.99 0.96
N GLY A 77 -4.77 4.32 1.81
CA GLY A 77 -4.81 5.53 2.64
C GLY A 77 -4.27 6.76 1.89
N GLU A 78 -4.60 7.97 2.36
CA GLU A 78 -4.23 9.24 1.72
C GLU A 78 -2.72 9.35 1.46
N LEU A 79 -1.87 9.18 2.47
CA LEU A 79 -0.41 9.25 2.33
C LEU A 79 0.12 8.21 1.34
N THR A 80 -0.44 7.01 1.31
CA THR A 80 -0.11 5.98 0.32
C THR A 80 -0.56 6.38 -1.09
N ALA A 81 -1.72 7.02 -1.25
CA ALA A 81 -2.17 7.54 -2.55
C ALA A 81 -1.24 8.63 -3.06
N ILE A 82 -0.86 9.58 -2.19
CA ILE A 82 0.15 10.61 -2.50
C ILE A 82 1.47 9.96 -2.90
N THR A 83 1.96 9.00 -2.11
CA THR A 83 3.21 8.27 -2.39
C THR A 83 3.15 7.58 -3.75
N ILE A 84 2.08 6.83 -4.04
CA ILE A 84 1.93 6.13 -5.32
C ILE A 84 1.88 7.14 -6.47
N MET A 85 1.13 8.24 -6.34
CA MET A 85 1.03 9.25 -7.39
C MET A 85 2.38 9.93 -7.64
N SER A 86 3.14 10.25 -6.59
CA SER A 86 4.49 10.81 -6.67
C SER A 86 5.46 9.86 -7.38
N GLU A 87 5.35 8.55 -7.12
CA GLU A 87 6.18 7.53 -7.78
C GLU A 87 5.80 7.35 -9.26
N ILE A 88 4.51 7.49 -9.62
CA ILE A 88 4.05 7.40 -11.02
C ILE A 88 4.46 8.65 -11.81
N GLY A 89 4.36 9.83 -11.21
CA GLY A 89 4.55 11.10 -11.89
C GLY A 89 3.46 11.34 -12.94
N ASN A 90 3.77 11.15 -14.22
CA ASN A 90 2.80 11.36 -15.30
C ASN A 90 2.26 10.03 -15.85
N ILE A 91 0.98 9.75 -15.58
CA ILE A 91 0.32 8.52 -16.06
C ILE A 91 0.29 8.41 -17.59
N LYS A 92 0.33 9.52 -18.34
CA LYS A 92 0.32 9.50 -19.81
C LYS A 92 1.55 8.83 -20.41
N GLY A 93 2.64 8.68 -19.65
CA GLY A 93 3.81 7.90 -20.06
C GLY A 93 3.55 6.40 -20.17
N PHE A 94 2.44 5.91 -19.61
CA PHE A 94 2.08 4.49 -19.61
C PHE A 94 0.91 4.20 -20.55
N VAL A 95 1.21 3.57 -21.68
CA VAL A 95 0.18 3.19 -22.67
C VAL A 95 -0.71 2.04 -22.17
N LYS A 96 -0.13 1.10 -21.42
CA LYS A 96 -0.82 -0.11 -20.94
C LYS A 96 -0.51 -0.34 -19.46
N ALA A 97 -1.46 -0.91 -18.72
CA ALA A 97 -1.29 -1.25 -17.30
C ALA A 97 -0.05 -2.12 -17.04
N LYS A 98 0.28 -3.03 -17.97
CA LYS A 98 1.50 -3.86 -17.88
C LYS A 98 2.80 -3.05 -17.84
N HIS A 99 2.85 -1.85 -18.44
CA HIS A 99 4.02 -0.98 -18.36
C HIS A 99 4.16 -0.41 -16.94
N LEU A 100 3.05 -0.10 -16.29
CA LEU A 100 3.04 0.34 -14.90
C LEU A 100 3.45 -0.79 -13.94
N VAL A 101 3.00 -2.02 -14.20
CA VAL A 101 3.44 -3.24 -13.48
C VAL A 101 4.95 -3.44 -13.58
N ALA A 102 5.52 -3.32 -14.79
CA ALA A 102 6.96 -3.42 -15.02
C ALA A 102 7.73 -2.25 -14.38
N TYR A 103 7.17 -1.04 -14.41
CA TYR A 103 7.76 0.15 -13.78
C TYR A 103 7.85 0.02 -12.26
N PHE A 104 6.84 -0.57 -11.63
CA PHE A 104 6.92 -0.95 -10.22
C PHE A 104 7.78 -2.20 -9.99
N GLY A 105 8.24 -2.90 -11.03
CA GLY A 105 9.11 -4.08 -10.90
C GLY A 105 8.45 -5.23 -10.14
N ILE A 106 7.13 -5.36 -10.26
CA ILE A 106 6.34 -6.44 -9.66
C ILE A 106 6.11 -7.60 -10.64
N ASP A 107 6.52 -7.44 -11.90
CA ASP A 107 6.53 -8.48 -12.92
C ASP A 107 7.49 -9.64 -12.58
N PRO A 108 7.22 -10.86 -13.08
CA PRO A 108 8.17 -11.95 -12.95
C PRO A 108 9.44 -11.65 -13.76
N SER A 109 10.59 -11.88 -13.14
CA SER A 109 11.90 -11.87 -13.82
C SER A 109 11.94 -12.90 -14.95
N VAL A 110 12.68 -12.58 -16.00
CA VAL A 110 12.98 -13.53 -17.08
C VAL A 110 14.35 -14.13 -16.79
N ASN A 111 14.40 -15.45 -16.55
CA ASN A 111 15.65 -16.20 -16.46
C ASN A 111 15.66 -17.26 -17.56
N GLN A 112 16.23 -16.89 -18.71
CA GLN A 112 16.35 -17.73 -19.89
C GLN A 112 17.78 -17.71 -20.40
N SER A 113 18.32 -18.86 -20.80
CA SER A 113 19.63 -18.98 -21.45
C SER A 113 19.56 -19.99 -22.59
N GLY A 114 19.58 -19.52 -23.84
CA GLY A 114 19.57 -20.36 -25.05
C GLY A 114 18.39 -21.33 -25.11
N LYS A 115 18.58 -22.55 -24.58
CA LYS A 115 17.57 -23.64 -24.51
C LYS A 115 16.88 -23.76 -23.15
N PHE A 116 17.32 -23.02 -22.13
CA PHE A 116 16.79 -23.12 -20.76
C PHE A 116 15.77 -22.03 -20.49
N ASN A 117 14.58 -22.44 -20.02
CA ASN A 117 13.55 -21.56 -19.49
C ASN A 117 13.27 -21.95 -18.04
N SER A 118 13.54 -21.05 -17.09
CA SER A 118 13.24 -21.32 -15.68
C SER A 118 11.74 -21.24 -15.40
N ASN A 119 11.20 -22.26 -14.72
CA ASN A 119 9.84 -22.28 -14.19
C ASN A 119 9.72 -21.63 -12.79
N LYS A 120 10.84 -21.21 -12.18
CA LYS A 120 10.89 -20.59 -10.84
C LYS A 120 11.44 -19.18 -10.92
N ASN A 121 10.68 -18.29 -11.53
CA ASN A 121 11.06 -16.89 -11.67
C ASN A 121 10.72 -16.09 -10.41
N THR A 122 11.66 -15.27 -9.96
CA THR A 122 11.43 -14.31 -8.86
C THR A 122 10.79 -13.03 -9.38
N MET A 123 10.32 -12.15 -8.50
CA MET A 123 9.91 -10.80 -8.89
C MET A 123 11.11 -10.00 -9.42
N SER A 124 10.94 -9.22 -10.48
CA SER A 124 12.03 -8.51 -11.18
C SER A 124 12.77 -7.51 -10.29
N LYS A 125 12.05 -6.79 -9.42
CA LYS A 125 12.57 -5.74 -8.51
C LYS A 125 13.34 -4.59 -9.22
N ARG A 126 13.28 -4.50 -10.56
CA ARG A 126 13.94 -3.45 -11.36
C ARG A 126 13.28 -2.07 -11.22
N GLY A 127 12.06 -2.06 -10.68
CA GLY A 127 11.26 -0.87 -10.44
C GLY A 127 11.43 -0.24 -9.06
N THR A 128 10.60 0.76 -8.78
CA THR A 128 10.75 1.62 -7.61
C THR A 128 10.61 0.84 -6.28
N ARG A 129 11.55 1.07 -5.34
CA ARG A 129 11.52 0.39 -4.03
C ARG A 129 10.39 0.93 -3.15
N ILE A 130 10.17 2.24 -3.19
CA ILE A 130 9.15 2.94 -2.39
C ILE A 130 7.75 2.56 -2.90
N GLY A 131 7.50 2.68 -4.21
CA GLY A 131 6.25 2.24 -4.83
C GLY A 131 5.92 0.77 -4.56
N ARG A 132 6.89 -0.14 -4.65
CA ARG A 132 6.67 -1.56 -4.25
C ARG A 132 6.27 -1.72 -2.80
N ARG A 133 6.91 -0.99 -1.88
CA ARG A 133 6.58 -1.04 -0.46
C ARG A 133 5.18 -0.49 -0.21
N ALA A 134 4.81 0.61 -0.86
CA ALA A 134 3.46 1.17 -0.80
C ALA A 134 2.41 0.18 -1.33
N LEU A 135 2.62 -0.40 -2.50
CA LEU A 135 1.73 -1.42 -3.09
C LEU A 135 1.60 -2.66 -2.21
N TYR A 136 2.68 -3.10 -1.56
CA TYR A 136 2.63 -4.23 -0.64
C TYR A 136 1.81 -3.91 0.62
N ALA A 137 1.96 -2.70 1.17
CA ALA A 137 1.15 -2.24 2.30
C ALA A 137 -0.34 -2.14 1.94
N VAL A 138 -0.66 -1.59 0.75
CA VAL A 138 -2.02 -1.55 0.23
C VAL A 138 -2.56 -2.97 0.01
N ALA A 139 -1.80 -3.87 -0.58
CA ALA A 139 -2.23 -5.26 -0.79
C ALA A 139 -2.61 -5.95 0.51
N LEU A 140 -1.81 -5.74 1.58
CA LEU A 140 -2.15 -6.22 2.91
C LEU A 140 -3.42 -5.56 3.47
N ALA A 141 -3.58 -4.25 3.29
CA ALA A 141 -4.76 -3.53 3.76
C ALA A 141 -6.04 -3.97 3.04
N SER A 142 -6.00 -4.14 1.71
CA SER A 142 -7.16 -4.49 0.90
C SER A 142 -7.73 -5.88 1.19
N ILE A 143 -6.90 -6.82 1.67
CA ILE A 143 -7.35 -8.19 2.03
C ILE A 143 -7.69 -8.34 3.53
N ARG A 144 -7.73 -7.24 4.29
CA ARG A 144 -8.13 -7.27 5.69
C ARG A 144 -9.63 -7.06 5.85
N THR A 145 -10.13 -7.47 7.00
CA THR A 145 -11.45 -7.10 7.51
C THR A 145 -11.30 -5.93 8.47
N SER A 146 -12.29 -5.04 8.49
CA SER A 146 -12.44 -4.00 9.49
C SER A 146 -12.68 -4.61 10.86
N ARG A 147 -12.67 -3.77 11.90
CA ARG A 147 -12.99 -4.19 13.27
C ARG A 147 -14.45 -4.64 13.45
N SER A 148 -15.36 -4.20 12.57
CA SER A 148 -16.74 -4.67 12.50
C SER A 148 -16.88 -6.02 11.78
N GLY A 149 -15.80 -6.57 11.21
CA GLY A 149 -15.79 -7.84 10.47
C GLY A 149 -16.06 -7.69 8.97
N GLU A 150 -16.35 -6.48 8.49
CA GLU A 150 -16.61 -6.22 7.09
C GLU A 150 -15.31 -6.21 6.26
N PRO A 151 -15.28 -6.85 5.07
CA PRO A 151 -14.12 -6.78 4.18
C PRO A 151 -13.84 -5.35 3.73
N ILE A 152 -12.58 -4.90 3.83
CA ILE A 152 -12.17 -3.59 3.30
C ILE A 152 -12.38 -3.56 1.77
N ASN A 153 -11.96 -4.61 1.08
CA ASN A 153 -12.27 -4.81 -0.33
C ASN A 153 -12.79 -6.24 -0.54
N LYS A 154 -14.11 -6.38 -0.64
CA LYS A 154 -14.77 -7.68 -0.79
C LYS A 154 -14.22 -8.47 -1.99
N VAL A 155 -14.03 -7.80 -3.13
CA VAL A 155 -13.56 -8.44 -4.37
C VAL A 155 -12.14 -8.97 -4.23
N LEU A 156 -11.22 -8.16 -3.70
CA LEU A 156 -9.82 -8.59 -3.51
C LEU A 156 -9.68 -9.64 -2.40
N LEU A 157 -10.48 -9.55 -1.33
CA LEU A 157 -10.50 -10.57 -0.28
C LEU A 157 -10.98 -11.92 -0.81
N THR A 158 -12.08 -11.94 -1.56
CA THR A 158 -12.60 -13.17 -2.19
C THR A 158 -11.57 -13.76 -3.13
N TYR A 159 -10.98 -12.94 -4.02
CA TYR A 159 -9.93 -13.40 -4.93
C TYR A 159 -8.71 -13.97 -4.17
N TYR A 160 -8.32 -13.37 -3.04
CA TYR A 160 -7.23 -13.87 -2.20
C TYR A 160 -7.56 -15.22 -1.55
N LYS A 161 -8.78 -15.40 -1.04
CA LYS A 161 -9.20 -16.63 -0.36
C LYS A 161 -9.47 -17.78 -1.33
N GLU A 162 -10.06 -17.51 -2.48
CA GLU A 162 -10.54 -18.53 -3.42
C GLU A 162 -9.49 -18.82 -4.51
N ASN A 163 -9.16 -17.83 -5.34
CA ASN A 163 -8.31 -18.02 -6.52
C ASN A 163 -6.82 -18.19 -6.19
N LEU A 164 -6.40 -17.74 -5.01
CA LEU A 164 -5.01 -17.81 -4.56
C LEU A 164 -4.81 -18.85 -3.44
N ASN A 165 -5.84 -19.65 -3.16
CA ASN A 165 -5.70 -20.77 -2.24
C ASN A 165 -4.61 -21.75 -2.71
N GLY A 166 -3.83 -22.29 -1.78
CA GLY A 166 -2.69 -23.16 -2.08
C GLY A 166 -1.42 -22.45 -2.57
N LYS A 167 -1.47 -21.16 -2.92
CA LYS A 167 -0.25 -20.39 -3.23
C LYS A 167 0.44 -19.92 -1.96
N SER A 168 1.76 -19.75 -2.03
CA SER A 168 2.50 -19.14 -0.91
C SER A 168 2.01 -17.71 -0.66
N LYS A 169 1.95 -17.31 0.62
CA LYS A 169 1.41 -16.01 1.06
C LYS A 169 2.03 -14.82 0.28
N LYS A 170 3.35 -14.86 0.06
CA LYS A 170 4.05 -13.79 -0.69
C LYS A 170 3.64 -13.75 -2.16
N VAL A 171 3.50 -14.90 -2.82
CA VAL A 171 3.05 -14.97 -4.22
C VAL A 171 1.61 -14.48 -4.36
N ALA A 172 0.75 -14.87 -3.41
CA ALA A 172 -0.63 -14.39 -3.38
C ALA A 172 -0.70 -12.86 -3.22
N LEU A 173 0.09 -12.27 -2.33
CA LEU A 173 0.16 -10.82 -2.17
C LEU A 173 0.66 -10.10 -3.43
N VAL A 174 1.67 -10.65 -4.12
CA VAL A 174 2.13 -10.07 -5.39
C VAL A 174 1.00 -10.11 -6.43
N ALA A 175 0.20 -11.18 -6.50
CA ALA A 175 -0.96 -11.23 -7.39
C ALA A 175 -2.03 -10.15 -7.05
N ILE A 176 -2.21 -9.82 -5.77
CA ILE A 176 -3.06 -8.70 -5.34
C ILE A 176 -2.45 -7.36 -5.76
N MET A 177 -1.15 -7.16 -5.57
CA MET A 177 -0.44 -5.95 -6.03
C MET A 177 -0.63 -5.74 -7.54
N HIS A 178 -0.55 -6.81 -8.34
CA HIS A 178 -0.83 -6.75 -9.78
C HIS A 178 -2.25 -6.26 -10.07
N LYS A 179 -3.28 -6.78 -9.39
CA LYS A 179 -4.66 -6.28 -9.54
C LYS A 179 -4.79 -4.81 -9.15
N LEU A 180 -4.17 -4.41 -8.04
CA LEU A 180 -4.19 -3.03 -7.57
C LEU A 180 -3.57 -2.06 -8.58
N VAL A 181 -2.43 -2.42 -9.19
CA VAL A 181 -1.81 -1.60 -10.24
C VAL A 181 -2.73 -1.45 -11.45
N ASN A 182 -3.47 -2.50 -11.81
CA ASN A 182 -4.48 -2.40 -12.88
C ASN A 182 -5.64 -1.47 -12.49
N TYR A 183 -6.10 -1.52 -11.24
CA TYR A 183 -7.13 -0.59 -10.74
C TYR A 183 -6.65 0.86 -10.78
N ILE A 184 -5.45 1.13 -10.23
CA ILE A 184 -4.79 2.44 -10.27
C ILE A 184 -4.67 2.95 -11.71
N PHE A 185 -4.17 2.12 -12.62
CA PHE A 185 -4.05 2.49 -14.03
C PHE A 185 -5.41 2.85 -14.64
N SER A 186 -6.45 2.09 -14.32
CA SER A 186 -7.79 2.27 -14.89
C SER A 186 -8.46 3.55 -14.40
N VAL A 187 -8.40 3.85 -13.10
CA VAL A 187 -8.99 5.08 -12.54
C VAL A 187 -8.27 6.32 -13.03
N LEU A 188 -6.93 6.26 -13.13
CA LEU A 188 -6.13 7.37 -13.65
C LEU A 188 -6.30 7.57 -15.16
N ARG A 189 -6.43 6.49 -15.95
CA ARG A 189 -6.67 6.60 -17.39
C ARG A 189 -8.06 7.14 -17.69
N ASN A 190 -9.07 6.60 -17.02
CA ASN A 190 -10.47 6.94 -17.28
C ASN A 190 -10.92 8.21 -16.55
N GLN A 191 -10.08 8.75 -15.66
CA GLN A 191 -10.37 9.94 -14.86
C GLN A 191 -11.68 9.82 -14.08
N LYS A 192 -11.97 8.61 -13.57
CA LYS A 192 -13.20 8.25 -12.85
C LYS A 192 -12.86 7.50 -11.58
N GLU A 193 -13.59 7.80 -10.50
CA GLU A 193 -13.43 7.14 -9.20
C GLU A 193 -13.64 5.64 -9.27
N TYR A 194 -13.02 4.93 -8.33
CA TYR A 194 -13.13 3.49 -8.24
C TYR A 194 -14.52 3.07 -7.74
N GLU A 195 -15.19 2.24 -8.53
CA GLU A 195 -16.43 1.59 -8.13
C GLU A 195 -16.17 0.11 -7.87
N ILE A 196 -16.58 -0.38 -6.69
CA ILE A 196 -16.53 -1.81 -6.39
C ILE A 196 -17.60 -2.49 -7.26
N ARG A 197 -17.16 -3.42 -8.11
CA ARG A 197 -18.06 -4.21 -8.96
C ARG A 197 -17.75 -5.69 -8.79
N ASP A 198 -18.80 -6.50 -8.78
CA ASP A 198 -18.64 -7.95 -8.82
C ASP A 198 -17.98 -8.36 -10.17
N PRO A 199 -16.95 -9.22 -10.17
CA PRO A 199 -16.27 -9.63 -11.38
C PRO A 199 -17.19 -10.21 -12.45
N LYS A 200 -18.23 -10.96 -12.07
CA LYS A 200 -19.17 -11.57 -13.02
C LYS A 200 -20.01 -10.52 -13.72
N ILE A 201 -20.45 -9.50 -12.99
CA ILE A 201 -21.21 -8.37 -13.53
C ILE A 201 -20.30 -7.55 -14.46
N HIS A 202 -19.07 -7.29 -14.03
CA HIS A 202 -18.11 -6.50 -14.81
C HIS A 202 -17.80 -7.12 -16.17
N ILE A 203 -17.63 -8.45 -16.24
CA ILE A 203 -17.41 -9.17 -17.50
C ILE A 203 -18.59 -8.98 -18.45
N LYS A 204 -19.84 -9.12 -17.97
CA LYS A 204 -21.04 -8.89 -18.78
C LYS A 204 -21.09 -7.47 -19.33
N MET A 205 -20.81 -6.47 -18.49
CA MET A 205 -20.77 -5.06 -18.94
C MET A 205 -19.69 -4.82 -19.99
N TYR A 206 -18.50 -5.40 -19.82
CA TYR A 206 -17.39 -5.24 -20.76
C TYR A 206 -17.74 -5.82 -22.13
N LEU A 207 -18.31 -7.04 -22.17
CA LEU A 207 -18.72 -7.68 -23.41
C LEU A 207 -19.82 -6.88 -24.12
N ASN A 208 -20.80 -6.38 -23.38
CA ASN A 208 -21.89 -5.56 -23.93
C ASN A 208 -21.38 -4.23 -24.53
N ASN A 209 -20.41 -3.57 -23.89
CA ASN A 209 -19.82 -2.33 -24.40
C ASN A 209 -18.91 -2.56 -25.62
N GLY A 210 -18.30 -3.75 -25.72
CA GLY A 210 -17.50 -4.15 -26.88
C GLY A 210 -18.36 -4.38 -28.13
N SER A 211 -19.60 -4.85 -27.98
CA SER A 211 -20.54 -4.98 -29.10
C SER A 211 -21.08 -3.64 -29.62
N THR A 212 -21.21 -2.62 -28.77
CA THR A 212 -21.73 -1.30 -29.18
C THR A 212 -20.69 -0.40 -29.87
N THR A 213 -19.40 -0.73 -29.78
CA THR A 213 -18.31 0.03 -30.42
C THR A 213 -17.88 -0.57 -31.76
N ALA A 214 -18.49 -1.68 -32.18
CA ALA A 214 -18.23 -2.40 -33.42
C ALA A 214 -19.40 -2.35 -34.42
N ALA A 215 -20.38 -1.48 -34.19
CA ALA A 215 -21.49 -1.14 -35.10
C ALA A 215 -21.48 0.37 -35.34
#